data_AF-A0A2S5LDG3-F1
#
_entry.id   AF-A0A2S5LDG3-F1
#
_cell.length_a   1.000
_cell.length_b   1.000
_cell.length_c   1.000
_cell.angle_alpha   90.00
_cell.angle_beta   90.00
_cell.angle_gamma   90.00
#
_symmetry.space_group_name_H-M   'P 1'
#
loop_
_entity.id
_entity.type
_entity.pdbx_description
1 polymer ?
#
loop_
_entity_poly.entity_id
_entity_poly.type
_entity_poly.pdbx_seq_one_letter_code
_entity_poly.pdbx_strand_id
1 'polypeptide(L)'
;MAKPNPSSIKSPSLAPKKIALNTIPLSKAQAKAIKTELEQANQAKLDALKNQQEINKISAEEQEKNLFLEAVKNARPLNIDVPFTEKTFPKPVAKQFIRDEKQALRDSLSDDFYPAHELESGEELLYLRTGQSPSILSKLRRGFWVVQAQIDLHGLISDEAREYVAEFLSSCKKRNIRCVRIVHGKGLGSRNREPVLKHKLRNWLIQKDEVIAYAQAKPEDGGSGAVIVLLKA
;
A
#
# COMPACT_ATOMS: atom_id res chain seq x y z
N MET A 1 -67.74 -19.05 32.31
CA MET A 1 -68.55 -20.26 32.58
C MET A 1 -67.76 -21.45 32.04
N ALA A 2 -67.02 -22.14 32.91
CA ALA A 2 -67.46 -23.33 33.65
C ALA A 2 -67.34 -24.61 32.82
N LYS A 3 -66.32 -25.43 33.14
CA LYS A 3 -66.28 -26.86 32.77
C LYS A 3 -67.55 -27.54 33.28
N PRO A 4 -67.95 -28.66 32.65
CA PRO A 4 -67.84 -29.89 33.42
C PRO A 4 -67.40 -31.12 32.61
N ASN A 5 -66.57 -31.93 33.27
CA ASN A 5 -66.48 -33.38 33.13
C ASN A 5 -67.69 -33.98 33.89
N PRO A 6 -68.34 -35.10 33.50
CA PRO A 6 -67.89 -36.46 33.89
C PRO A 6 -68.37 -37.51 32.83
N SER A 7 -68.30 -38.83 32.91
CA SER A 7 -68.18 -39.86 33.95
C SER A 7 -67.82 -41.16 33.22
N SER A 8 -66.72 -41.83 33.60
CA SER A 8 -66.73 -43.09 34.34
C SER A 8 -67.73 -44.15 33.86
N ILE A 9 -67.23 -45.17 33.15
CA ILE A 9 -67.79 -46.51 33.21
C ILE A 9 -66.76 -47.39 33.95
N LYS A 10 -67.19 -47.83 35.13
CA LYS A 10 -66.49 -48.75 36.01
C LYS A 10 -66.75 -50.20 35.58
N SER A 11 -65.83 -51.05 36.04
CA SER A 11 -65.95 -52.47 36.39
C SER A 11 -65.35 -53.47 35.39
N PRO A 12 -64.83 -54.64 35.84
CA PRO A 12 -64.75 -55.14 37.22
C PRO A 12 -63.32 -55.34 37.73
N SER A 13 -63.19 -55.13 39.03
CA SER A 13 -62.09 -55.59 39.88
C SER A 13 -62.03 -57.12 39.84
N LEU A 14 -61.13 -57.68 39.02
CA LEU A 14 -60.64 -59.04 39.25
C LEU A 14 -59.39 -58.92 40.12
N ALA A 15 -59.59 -59.04 41.42
CA ALA A 15 -58.50 -59.17 42.37
C ALA A 15 -57.61 -60.34 41.91
N PRO A 16 -56.30 -60.16 41.71
CA PRO A 16 -55.43 -61.30 41.50
C PRO A 16 -55.46 -62.10 42.81
N LYS A 17 -56.14 -63.26 42.78
CA LYS A 17 -55.97 -64.30 43.81
C LYS A 17 -54.47 -64.46 43.97
N LYS A 18 -53.96 -64.18 45.17
CA LYS A 18 -52.57 -64.47 45.54
C LYS A 18 -52.43 -65.98 45.46
N ILE A 19 -52.05 -66.47 44.27
CA ILE A 19 -51.43 -67.77 44.13
C ILE A 19 -50.12 -67.58 44.91
N ALA A 20 -50.07 -68.18 46.10
CA ALA A 20 -48.85 -68.31 46.87
C ALA A 20 -47.91 -69.19 46.04
N LEU A 21 -47.25 -68.57 45.05
CA LEU A 21 -46.06 -69.11 44.45
C LEU A 21 -45.03 -69.06 45.55
N ASN A 22 -44.74 -70.23 46.10
CA ASN A 22 -43.71 -70.48 47.06
C ASN A 22 -42.42 -69.82 46.52
N THR A 23 -42.05 -68.66 47.05
CA THR A 23 -40.87 -67.93 46.61
C THR A 23 -39.67 -68.69 47.13
N ILE A 24 -39.17 -69.62 46.33
CA ILE A 24 -37.81 -70.12 46.47
C ILE A 24 -36.92 -68.87 46.42
N PRO A 25 -36.03 -68.64 47.40
CA PRO A 25 -35.14 -67.49 47.35
C PRO A 25 -34.23 -67.66 46.13
N LEU A 26 -34.53 -66.94 45.04
CA LEU A 26 -33.63 -66.88 43.90
C LEU A 26 -32.30 -66.33 44.39
N SER A 27 -31.24 -67.09 44.16
CA SER A 27 -29.89 -66.64 44.52
C SER A 27 -29.60 -65.32 43.79
N LYS A 28 -28.78 -64.46 44.40
CA LYS A 28 -28.34 -63.19 43.77
C LYS A 28 -27.79 -63.39 42.34
N ALA A 29 -27.30 -64.59 42.01
CA ALA A 29 -26.86 -64.96 40.68
C ALA A 29 -28.01 -65.13 39.67
N GLN A 30 -29.14 -65.75 40.05
CA GLN A 30 -30.28 -66.00 39.15
C GLN A 30 -31.01 -64.71 38.78
N ALA A 31 -31.20 -63.78 39.73
CA ALA A 31 -31.80 -62.48 39.45
C ALA A 31 -30.91 -61.61 38.54
N LYS A 32 -29.58 -61.74 38.65
CA LYS A 32 -28.62 -61.05 37.76
C LYS A 32 -28.67 -61.61 36.34
N ALA A 33 -28.80 -62.92 36.16
CA ALA A 33 -28.92 -63.55 34.84
C ALA A 33 -30.18 -63.08 34.10
N ILE A 34 -31.35 -63.13 34.75
CA ILE A 34 -32.63 -62.69 34.16
C ILE A 34 -32.60 -61.20 33.79
N LYS A 35 -32.00 -60.35 34.65
CA LYS A 35 -31.83 -58.92 34.34
C LYS A 35 -30.96 -58.71 33.10
N THR A 36 -29.88 -59.48 32.97
CA THR A 36 -28.96 -59.39 31.83
C THR A 36 -29.62 -59.86 30.53
N GLU A 37 -30.40 -60.95 30.57
CA GLU A 37 -31.17 -61.43 29.42
C GLU A 37 -32.28 -60.46 28.99
N LEU A 38 -32.99 -59.85 29.95
CA LEU A 38 -34.00 -58.84 29.66
C LEU A 38 -33.38 -57.59 29.03
N GLU A 39 -32.20 -57.18 29.50
CA GLU A 39 -31.43 -56.06 28.94
C GLU A 39 -30.89 -56.37 27.55
N GLN A 40 -30.41 -57.61 27.32
CA GLN A 40 -30.03 -58.10 25.98
C GLN A 40 -31.22 -58.17 25.01
N ALA A 41 -32.39 -58.65 25.46
CA ALA A 41 -33.60 -58.68 24.65
C ALA A 41 -34.12 -57.28 24.30
N ASN A 42 -34.04 -56.34 25.25
CA ASN A 42 -34.39 -54.93 25.01
C ASN A 42 -33.41 -54.25 24.04
N GLN A 43 -32.11 -54.55 24.16
CA GLN A 43 -31.09 -54.03 23.26
C GLN A 43 -31.28 -54.57 21.83
N ALA A 44 -31.50 -55.88 21.67
CA ALA A 44 -31.77 -56.49 20.37
C ALA A 44 -33.04 -55.92 19.71
N LYS A 45 -34.08 -55.61 20.50
CA LYS A 45 -35.30 -54.97 20.01
C LYS A 45 -35.07 -53.52 19.57
N LEU A 46 -34.22 -52.77 20.28
CA LEU A 46 -33.83 -51.40 19.91
C LEU A 46 -33.01 -51.38 18.62
N ASP A 47 -32.07 -52.32 18.47
CA ASP A 47 -31.21 -52.42 17.29
C ASP A 47 -32.01 -52.86 16.06
N ALA A 48 -32.99 -53.77 16.22
CA ALA A 48 -33.93 -54.12 15.16
C ALA A 48 -34.79 -52.91 14.70
N LEU A 49 -35.24 -52.06 15.63
CA LEU A 49 -36.00 -50.85 15.32
C LEU A 49 -35.15 -49.83 14.55
N LYS A 50 -33.88 -49.64 14.97
CA LYS A 50 -32.93 -48.75 14.28
C LYS A 50 -32.64 -49.24 12.86
N ASN A 51 -32.39 -50.53 12.67
CA ASN A 51 -32.16 -51.11 11.35
C ASN A 51 -33.39 -50.94 10.44
N GLN A 52 -34.61 -51.12 10.98
CA GLN A 52 -35.84 -50.84 10.22
C GLN A 52 -35.97 -49.36 9.82
N GLN A 53 -35.59 -48.43 10.71
CA GLN A 53 -35.58 -47.00 10.41
C GLN A 53 -34.54 -46.64 9.34
N GLU A 54 -33.34 -47.22 9.39
CA GLU A 54 -32.31 -47.00 8.37
C GLU A 54 -32.74 -47.54 7.01
N ILE A 55 -33.31 -48.75 6.95
CA ILE A 55 -33.84 -49.33 5.69
C ILE A 55 -34.93 -48.43 5.10
N ASN A 56 -35.85 -47.92 5.94
CA ASN A 56 -36.91 -47.02 5.49
C ASN A 56 -36.35 -45.68 4.99
N LYS A 57 -35.30 -45.16 5.64
CA LYS A 57 -34.64 -43.93 5.22
C LYS A 57 -33.96 -44.09 3.86
N ILE A 58 -33.22 -45.18 3.67
CA ILE A 58 -32.57 -45.49 2.38
C ILE A 58 -33.61 -45.62 1.26
N SER A 59 -34.70 -46.34 1.52
CA SER A 59 -35.81 -46.48 0.57
C SER A 59 -36.46 -45.13 0.23
N ALA A 60 -36.65 -44.25 1.21
CA ALA A 60 -37.19 -42.91 0.99
C ALA A 60 -36.24 -42.02 0.15
N GLU A 61 -34.93 -42.08 0.41
CA GLU A 61 -33.92 -41.36 -0.38
C GLU A 61 -33.85 -41.86 -1.83
N GLU A 62 -34.01 -43.17 -2.05
CA GLU A 62 -34.10 -43.75 -3.40
C GLU A 62 -35.38 -43.32 -4.13
N GLN A 63 -36.52 -43.29 -3.42
CA GLN A 63 -37.79 -42.80 -3.97
C GLN A 63 -37.70 -41.32 -4.35
N GLU A 64 -37.11 -40.48 -3.50
CA GLU A 64 -36.94 -39.05 -3.78
C GLU A 64 -36.02 -38.81 -4.99
N LYS A 65 -34.91 -39.55 -5.09
CA LYS A 65 -34.03 -39.51 -6.26
C LYS A 65 -34.76 -39.90 -7.55
N ASN A 66 -35.54 -40.97 -7.50
CA ASN A 66 -36.29 -41.43 -8.67
C ASN A 66 -37.37 -40.43 -9.09
N LEU A 67 -38.08 -39.83 -8.13
CA LEU A 67 -39.07 -38.77 -8.38
C LEU A 67 -38.43 -37.55 -9.05
N PHE A 68 -37.24 -37.15 -8.58
CA PHE A 68 -36.48 -36.05 -9.18
C PHE A 68 -36.04 -36.37 -10.62
N LEU A 69 -35.49 -37.56 -10.86
CA LEU A 69 -35.07 -37.99 -12.19
C LEU A 69 -36.24 -38.03 -13.18
N GLU A 70 -37.42 -38.44 -12.72
CA GLU A 70 -38.64 -38.43 -13.52
C GLU A 70 -39.08 -37.00 -13.86
N ALA A 71 -39.09 -36.09 -12.88
CA ALA A 71 -39.48 -34.69 -13.08
C ALA A 71 -38.58 -33.95 -14.07
N VAL A 72 -37.28 -34.28 -14.13
CA VAL A 72 -36.27 -33.60 -14.96
C VAL A 72 -36.05 -34.29 -16.33
N LYS A 73 -36.65 -35.47 -16.57
CA LYS A 73 -36.43 -36.31 -17.77
C LYS A 73 -36.58 -35.58 -19.11
N ASN A 74 -37.46 -34.58 -19.19
CA ASN A 74 -37.74 -33.83 -20.42
C ASN A 74 -37.11 -32.42 -20.44
N ALA A 75 -36.17 -32.12 -19.53
CA ALA A 75 -35.51 -30.84 -19.49
C ALA A 75 -34.58 -30.67 -20.71
N ARG A 76 -34.78 -29.59 -21.46
CA ARG A 76 -33.92 -29.24 -22.60
C ARG A 76 -32.63 -28.59 -22.07
N PRO A 77 -31.44 -29.13 -22.37
CA PRO A 77 -30.20 -28.49 -21.97
C PRO A 77 -30.03 -27.15 -22.68
N LEU A 78 -29.58 -26.13 -21.94
CA LEU A 78 -29.21 -24.84 -22.49
C LEU A 78 -27.87 -24.98 -23.21
N ASN A 79 -27.87 -24.79 -24.53
CA ASN A 79 -26.63 -24.67 -25.30
C ASN A 79 -26.13 -23.23 -25.20
N ILE A 80 -25.11 -23.00 -24.38
CA ILE A 80 -24.49 -21.69 -24.20
C ILE A 80 -23.21 -21.67 -25.03
N ASP A 81 -23.33 -21.28 -26.30
CA ASP A 81 -22.18 -20.87 -27.11
C ASP A 81 -21.81 -19.43 -26.70
N VAL A 82 -21.00 -19.30 -25.66
CA VAL A 82 -20.29 -18.03 -25.42
C VAL A 82 -19.09 -17.98 -26.35
N PRO A 83 -19.04 -17.09 -27.35
CA PRO A 83 -17.82 -16.88 -28.10
C PRO A 83 -16.76 -16.37 -27.12
N PHE A 84 -15.81 -17.25 -26.79
CA PHE A 84 -14.67 -16.91 -25.95
C PHE A 84 -13.79 -15.93 -26.74
N THR A 85 -14.09 -14.64 -26.61
CA THR A 85 -13.17 -13.61 -27.10
C THR A 85 -12.08 -13.48 -26.07
N GLU A 86 -10.92 -14.07 -26.35
CA GLU A 86 -9.74 -13.83 -25.54
C GLU A 86 -9.46 -12.33 -25.49
N LYS A 87 -9.66 -11.75 -24.31
CA LYS A 87 -9.34 -10.34 -24.07
C LYS A 87 -7.83 -10.18 -24.20
N THR A 88 -7.38 -9.68 -25.34
CA THR A 88 -5.95 -9.42 -25.55
C THR A 88 -5.54 -8.20 -24.71
N PHE A 89 -4.61 -8.41 -23.79
CA PHE A 89 -4.02 -7.31 -23.03
C PHE A 89 -2.91 -6.67 -23.87
N PRO A 90 -2.88 -5.33 -24.01
CA PRO A 90 -1.78 -4.66 -24.67
C PRO A 90 -0.48 -4.92 -23.89
N LYS A 91 0.62 -5.12 -24.62
CA LYS A 91 1.93 -5.34 -24.01
C LYS A 91 2.32 -4.16 -23.11
N PRO A 92 2.95 -4.39 -21.95
CA PRO A 92 3.42 -3.33 -21.08
C PRO A 92 4.55 -2.56 -21.76
N VAL A 93 4.24 -1.38 -22.31
CA VAL A 93 5.23 -0.47 -22.89
C VAL A 93 5.63 0.57 -21.86
N ALA A 94 6.92 0.76 -21.63
CA ALA A 94 7.48 1.75 -20.72
C ALA A 94 7.37 3.18 -21.30
N LYS A 95 6.15 3.73 -21.35
CA LYS A 95 5.86 5.06 -21.90
C LYS A 95 6.68 6.17 -21.25
N GLN A 96 6.97 6.04 -19.95
CA GLN A 96 7.77 7.02 -19.22
C GLN A 96 9.22 7.03 -19.70
N PHE A 97 9.84 5.85 -19.84
CA PHE A 97 11.20 5.72 -20.37
C PHE A 97 11.33 6.33 -21.77
N ILE A 98 10.38 6.04 -22.66
CA ILE A 98 10.35 6.60 -24.02
C ILE A 98 10.19 8.13 -24.00
N ARG A 99 9.44 8.68 -23.03
CA ARG A 99 9.26 10.12 -22.86
C ARG A 99 10.54 10.78 -22.39
N ASP A 100 11.19 10.19 -21.38
CA ASP A 100 12.42 10.69 -20.79
C ASP A 100 13.56 10.66 -21.82
N GLU A 101 13.67 9.59 -22.62
CA GLU A 101 14.67 9.46 -23.69
C GLU A 101 14.46 10.50 -24.81
N LYS A 102 13.21 10.72 -25.24
CA LYS A 102 12.87 11.79 -26.19
C LYS A 102 13.13 13.20 -25.63
N GLN A 103 13.05 13.38 -24.32
CA GLN A 103 13.33 14.66 -23.68
C GLN A 103 14.84 14.88 -23.54
N ALA A 104 15.60 13.86 -23.16
CA ALA A 104 17.06 13.89 -23.14
C ALA A 104 17.65 14.18 -24.53
N LEU A 105 17.08 13.58 -25.59
CA LEU A 105 17.50 13.84 -26.98
C LEU A 105 17.26 15.29 -27.39
N ARG A 106 16.12 15.89 -26.99
CA ARG A 106 15.80 17.30 -27.24
C ARG A 106 16.71 18.25 -26.44
N ASP A 107 16.99 17.92 -25.19
CA ASP A 107 17.92 18.67 -24.33
C ASP A 107 19.37 18.61 -24.84
N SER A 108 19.73 17.58 -25.61
CA SER A 108 21.06 17.42 -26.22
C SER A 108 21.30 18.39 -27.38
N LEU A 109 20.24 18.93 -27.98
CA LEU A 109 20.28 19.90 -29.07
C LEU A 109 19.57 21.18 -28.60
N SER A 110 20.12 21.85 -27.59
CA SER A 110 19.57 23.15 -27.18
C SER A 110 20.10 24.25 -28.09
N ASP A 111 19.21 24.88 -28.86
CA ASP A 111 19.47 26.15 -29.55
C ASP A 111 19.83 27.29 -28.59
N ASP A 112 19.62 27.09 -27.28
CA ASP A 112 20.11 27.94 -26.20
C ASP A 112 21.61 27.74 -25.93
N PHE A 113 22.45 27.80 -26.97
CA PHE A 113 23.84 28.19 -26.75
C PHE A 113 23.82 29.65 -26.31
N TYR A 114 23.65 29.89 -25.01
CA TYR A 114 23.92 31.20 -24.43
C TYR A 114 25.43 31.40 -24.54
N PRO A 115 25.92 32.25 -25.45
CA PRO A 115 27.32 32.52 -25.54
C PRO A 115 27.73 33.09 -24.18
N ALA A 116 28.84 32.61 -23.65
CA ALA A 116 29.51 33.28 -22.55
C ALA A 116 29.86 34.76 -22.89
N HIS A 117 29.55 35.24 -24.09
CA HIS A 117 29.70 36.62 -24.54
C HIS A 117 28.57 37.56 -24.05
N GLU A 118 27.33 37.12 -23.80
CA GLU A 118 26.28 38.03 -23.25
C GLU A 118 26.58 38.52 -21.81
N LEU A 119 27.68 38.03 -21.22
CA LEU A 119 28.36 38.53 -20.03
C LEU A 119 28.98 39.94 -20.20
N GLU A 120 28.74 40.66 -21.30
CA GLU A 120 29.38 41.93 -21.64
C GLU A 120 29.05 43.09 -20.67
N SER A 121 28.05 42.93 -19.80
CA SER A 121 27.85 43.85 -18.65
C SER A 121 28.78 43.56 -17.46
N GLY A 122 29.38 42.37 -17.35
CA GLY A 122 30.31 41.99 -16.26
C GLY A 122 29.69 41.86 -14.86
N GLU A 123 28.42 42.24 -14.70
CA GLU A 123 27.78 42.34 -13.38
C GLU A 123 27.11 41.06 -12.90
N GLU A 124 26.72 40.14 -13.79
CA GLU A 124 25.96 38.94 -13.38
C GLU A 124 26.89 37.86 -12.76
N LEU A 125 26.42 37.21 -11.69
CA LEU A 125 27.13 36.08 -11.09
C LEU A 125 26.84 34.82 -11.91
N LEU A 126 27.82 34.35 -12.69
CA LEU A 126 27.70 33.14 -13.49
C LEU A 126 29.01 32.35 -13.46
N TYR A 127 28.91 31.03 -13.32
CA TYR A 127 30.06 30.13 -13.37
C TYR A 127 29.64 28.71 -13.68
N LEU A 128 30.44 28.04 -14.50
CA LEU A 128 30.35 26.62 -14.80
C LEU A 128 31.74 26.00 -14.65
N ARG A 129 31.81 24.88 -13.94
CA ARG A 129 33.04 24.10 -13.79
C ARG A 129 33.42 23.44 -15.13
N THR A 130 34.71 23.40 -15.41
CA THR A 130 35.26 22.77 -16.62
C THR A 130 34.86 21.30 -16.72
N GLY A 131 34.57 20.82 -17.93
CA GLY A 131 34.15 19.44 -18.18
C GLY A 131 32.67 19.16 -17.94
N GLN A 132 31.87 20.20 -17.69
CA GLN A 132 30.42 20.10 -17.52
C GLN A 132 29.68 20.64 -18.75
N SER A 133 28.47 20.12 -18.99
CA SER A 133 27.65 20.55 -20.14
C SER A 133 27.20 22.02 -19.96
N PRO A 134 27.31 22.87 -21.00
CA PRO A 134 26.79 24.24 -20.97
C PRO A 134 25.29 24.33 -20.66
N SER A 135 24.53 23.28 -21.00
CA SER A 135 23.09 23.18 -20.71
C SER A 135 22.74 23.32 -19.22
N ILE A 136 23.69 23.03 -18.32
CA ILE A 136 23.52 23.18 -16.88
C ILE A 136 23.23 24.63 -16.50
N LEU A 137 23.92 25.60 -17.11
CA LEU A 137 23.69 27.02 -16.82
C LEU A 137 22.27 27.45 -17.25
N SER A 138 21.86 27.05 -18.45
CA SER A 138 20.52 27.34 -18.97
C SER A 138 19.44 26.70 -18.08
N LYS A 139 19.63 25.44 -17.66
CA LYS A 139 18.74 24.75 -16.72
C LYS A 139 18.71 25.41 -15.33
N LEU A 140 19.85 25.88 -14.83
CA LEU A 140 19.95 26.54 -13.54
C LEU A 140 19.21 27.88 -13.55
N ARG A 141 19.42 28.70 -14.59
CA ARG A 141 18.68 29.97 -14.80
C ARG A 141 17.17 29.74 -14.97
N ARG A 142 16.76 28.64 -15.58
CA ARG A 142 15.35 28.26 -15.72
C ARG A 142 14.73 27.76 -14.42
N GLY A 143 15.51 27.46 -13.39
CA GLY A 143 15.02 26.91 -12.12
C GLY A 143 14.67 25.43 -12.22
N PHE A 144 15.38 24.67 -13.05
CA PHE A 144 15.15 23.24 -13.23
C PHE A 144 15.33 22.41 -11.95
N TRP A 145 16.26 22.83 -11.07
CA TRP A 145 16.48 22.19 -9.78
C TRP A 145 15.76 22.93 -8.65
N VAL A 146 15.00 22.18 -7.86
CA VAL A 146 14.35 22.69 -6.64
C VAL A 146 15.41 23.06 -5.61
N VAL A 147 15.35 24.29 -5.08
CA VAL A 147 16.21 24.73 -3.99
C VAL A 147 15.86 23.95 -2.73
N GLN A 148 16.83 23.23 -2.17
CA GLN A 148 16.64 22.33 -1.02
C GLN A 148 17.12 22.96 0.30
N ALA A 149 18.07 23.89 0.22
CA ALA A 149 18.56 24.62 1.38
C ALA A 149 18.95 26.05 1.00
N GLN A 150 18.98 26.92 2.00
CA GLN A 150 19.35 28.31 1.82
C GLN A 150 20.15 28.83 3.01
N ILE A 151 20.97 29.85 2.74
CA ILE A 151 21.65 30.63 3.77
C ILE A 151 21.53 32.11 3.44
N ASP A 152 21.45 32.92 4.49
CA ASP A 152 21.41 34.36 4.40
C ASP A 152 22.67 34.97 5.02
N LEU A 153 23.32 35.84 4.26
CA LEU A 153 24.57 36.50 4.59
C LEU A 153 24.40 38.02 4.64
N HIS A 154 23.17 38.55 4.50
CA HIS A 154 22.97 39.99 4.52
C HIS A 154 23.48 40.59 5.83
N GLY A 155 24.18 41.72 5.74
CA GLY A 155 24.69 42.43 6.91
C GLY A 155 25.89 41.78 7.60
N LEU A 156 26.29 40.57 7.21
CA LEU A 156 27.51 39.94 7.75
C LEU A 156 28.77 40.63 7.20
N ILE A 157 29.81 40.65 8.01
CA ILE A 157 31.16 41.02 7.54
C ILE A 157 31.75 39.89 6.70
N SER A 158 32.73 40.23 5.85
CA SER A 158 33.26 39.30 4.86
C SER A 158 33.87 38.03 5.48
N ASP A 159 34.51 38.13 6.65
CA ASP A 159 35.12 36.98 7.31
C ASP A 159 34.10 36.02 7.91
N GLU A 160 33.09 36.55 8.61
CA GLU A 160 31.95 35.75 9.10
C GLU A 160 31.22 35.07 7.94
N ALA A 161 30.88 35.83 6.90
CA ALA A 161 30.18 35.29 5.74
C ALA A 161 30.97 34.15 5.06
N ARG A 162 32.32 34.25 5.03
CA ARG A 162 33.19 33.22 4.47
C ARG A 162 33.10 31.91 5.25
N GLU A 163 33.13 31.99 6.59
CA GLU A 163 33.02 30.83 7.47
C GLU A 163 31.65 30.17 7.35
N TYR A 164 30.59 30.99 7.37
CA TYR A 164 29.21 30.53 7.20
C TYR A 164 28.99 29.81 5.87
N VAL A 165 29.49 30.36 4.75
CA VAL A 165 29.41 29.71 3.44
C VAL A 165 30.17 28.39 3.42
N ALA A 166 31.38 28.35 3.98
CA ALA A 166 32.19 27.14 4.01
C ALA A 166 31.52 26.02 4.81
N GLU A 167 30.97 26.33 5.99
CA GLU A 167 30.24 25.38 6.81
C GLU A 167 28.95 24.92 6.12
N PHE A 168 28.20 25.86 5.53
CA PHE A 168 26.96 25.57 4.83
C PHE A 168 27.17 24.60 3.66
N LEU A 169 28.16 24.85 2.80
CA LEU A 169 28.48 23.96 1.67
C LEU A 169 28.94 22.58 2.14
N SER A 170 29.78 22.52 3.18
CA SER A 170 30.22 21.27 3.78
C SER A 170 29.03 20.45 4.32
N SER A 171 28.11 21.12 5.02
CA SER A 171 26.91 20.50 5.57
C SER A 171 25.93 20.04 4.49
N CYS A 172 25.80 20.81 3.40
CA CYS A 172 24.99 20.42 2.24
C CYS A 172 25.56 19.18 1.55
N LYS A 173 26.88 19.13 1.36
CA LYS A 173 27.57 17.96 0.82
C LYS A 173 27.34 16.71 1.68
N LYS A 174 27.48 16.82 3.01
CA LYS A 174 27.22 15.69 3.94
C LYS A 174 25.79 15.17 3.87
N ARG A 175 24.83 16.03 3.54
CA ARG A 175 23.40 15.72 3.44
C ARG A 175 22.94 15.39 2.02
N ASN A 176 23.86 15.27 1.05
CA ASN A 176 23.57 15.07 -0.37
C ASN A 176 22.59 16.10 -0.95
N ILE A 177 22.67 17.34 -0.47
CA ILE A 177 21.89 18.47 -0.98
C ILE A 177 22.57 18.98 -2.25
N ARG A 178 21.80 19.08 -3.33
CA ARG A 178 22.30 19.40 -4.66
C ARG A 178 22.11 20.85 -5.06
N CYS A 179 20.98 21.46 -4.73
CA CYS A 179 20.66 22.82 -5.16
C CYS A 179 20.43 23.69 -3.95
N VAL A 180 21.21 24.77 -3.84
CA VAL A 180 21.16 25.69 -2.69
C VAL A 180 21.07 27.13 -3.13
N ARG A 181 20.48 27.96 -2.28
CA ARG A 181 20.42 29.42 -2.46
C ARG A 181 21.29 30.13 -1.43
N ILE A 182 22.10 31.06 -1.89
CA ILE A 182 22.90 31.92 -1.02
C ILE A 182 22.45 33.36 -1.22
N VAL A 183 21.86 33.96 -0.19
CA VAL A 183 21.44 35.36 -0.20
C VAL A 183 22.59 36.19 0.37
N HIS A 184 23.18 37.06 -0.45
CA HIS A 184 24.27 37.94 -0.03
C HIS A 184 23.84 39.42 0.11
N GLY A 185 22.62 39.73 -0.34
CA GLY A 185 22.06 41.07 -0.33
C GLY A 185 22.58 41.97 -1.45
N LYS A 186 21.86 43.07 -1.70
CA LYS A 186 22.16 44.02 -2.79
C LYS A 186 23.26 45.03 -2.45
N GLY A 187 23.79 45.01 -1.21
CA GLY A 187 24.81 45.96 -0.76
C GLY A 187 24.28 47.30 -0.22
N LEU A 188 22.96 47.50 -0.12
CA LEU A 188 22.37 48.78 0.31
C LEU A 188 22.80 49.24 1.71
N GLY A 189 23.14 48.31 2.59
CA GLY A 189 23.58 48.58 3.97
C GLY A 189 25.10 48.78 4.14
N SER A 190 25.90 48.68 3.07
CA SER A 190 27.35 48.88 3.18
C SER A 190 27.70 50.36 3.16
N ARG A 191 28.86 50.74 3.74
CA ARG A 191 29.32 52.15 3.84
C ARG A 191 29.30 52.90 2.51
N ASN A 192 29.58 52.21 1.41
CA ASN A 192 29.60 52.77 0.06
C ASN A 192 28.38 52.37 -0.79
N ARG A 193 27.41 51.64 -0.21
CA ARG A 193 26.28 51.00 -0.92
C ARG A 193 26.71 50.02 -2.01
N GLU A 194 27.89 49.45 -1.87
CA GLU A 194 28.48 48.46 -2.76
C GLU A 194 28.18 47.03 -2.30
N PRO A 195 27.95 46.08 -3.24
CA PRO A 195 27.69 44.68 -2.93
C PRO A 195 29.01 43.92 -2.67
N VAL A 196 29.72 44.25 -1.57
CA VAL A 196 31.03 43.67 -1.23
C VAL A 196 30.99 42.13 -1.22
N LEU A 197 29.97 41.54 -0.59
CA LEU A 197 29.81 40.09 -0.49
C LEU A 197 29.56 39.42 -1.86
N LYS A 198 28.97 40.11 -2.84
CA LYS A 198 28.76 39.57 -4.19
C LYS A 198 30.09 39.19 -4.85
N HIS A 199 31.07 40.09 -4.79
CA HIS A 199 32.38 39.87 -5.39
C HIS A 199 33.19 38.82 -4.64
N LYS A 200 33.12 38.81 -3.31
CA LYS A 200 33.81 37.80 -2.50
C LYS A 200 33.22 36.40 -2.69
N LEU A 201 31.90 36.30 -2.71
CA LEU A 201 31.18 35.04 -2.91
C LEU A 201 31.52 34.40 -4.26
N ARG A 202 31.61 35.20 -5.33
CA ARG A 202 32.11 34.76 -6.65
C ARG A 202 33.42 33.97 -6.50
N ASN A 203 34.41 34.58 -5.84
CA ASN A 203 35.74 33.98 -5.70
C ASN A 203 35.73 32.74 -4.80
N TRP A 204 34.96 32.76 -3.70
CA TRP A 204 34.88 31.62 -2.79
C TRP A 204 34.23 30.41 -3.44
N LEU A 205 33.15 30.59 -4.19
CA LEU A 205 32.43 29.48 -4.83
C LEU A 205 33.26 28.80 -5.93
N ILE A 206 34.04 29.56 -6.70
CA ILE A 206 34.94 29.01 -7.73
C ILE A 206 36.00 28.09 -7.09
N GLN A 207 36.48 28.43 -5.89
CA GLN A 207 37.50 27.65 -5.17
C GLN A 207 36.96 26.35 -4.56
N LYS A 208 35.63 26.14 -4.50
CA LYS A 208 35.03 24.96 -3.89
C LYS A 208 34.76 23.88 -4.94
N ASP A 209 35.40 22.73 -4.78
CA ASP A 209 35.28 21.60 -5.71
C ASP A 209 33.89 20.97 -5.74
N GLU A 210 33.13 21.09 -4.65
CA GLU A 210 31.72 20.69 -4.62
C GLU A 210 30.82 21.53 -5.52
N VAL A 211 31.24 22.72 -5.96
CA VAL A 211 30.43 23.60 -6.81
C VAL A 211 30.61 23.24 -8.28
N ILE A 212 29.51 22.81 -8.90
CA ILE A 212 29.43 22.51 -10.33
C ILE A 212 29.17 23.77 -11.13
N ALA A 213 28.18 24.56 -10.69
CA ALA A 213 27.76 25.77 -11.37
C ALA A 213 27.06 26.71 -10.39
N TYR A 214 27.08 28.00 -10.69
CA TYR A 214 26.19 28.96 -10.03
C TYR A 214 25.70 30.02 -11.02
N ALA A 215 24.51 30.54 -10.76
CA ALA A 215 23.90 31.61 -11.53
C ALA A 215 23.18 32.58 -10.59
N GLN A 216 23.13 33.86 -10.98
CA GLN A 216 22.31 34.85 -10.29
C GLN A 216 20.87 34.34 -10.18
N ALA A 217 20.27 34.55 -9.02
CA ALA A 217 18.89 34.13 -8.78
C ALA A 217 17.93 34.93 -9.66
N LYS A 218 16.77 34.33 -9.98
CA LYS A 218 15.67 35.04 -10.64
C LYS A 218 15.13 36.15 -9.72
N PRO A 219 14.40 37.15 -10.25
CA PRO A 219 13.78 38.19 -9.43
C PRO A 219 12.91 37.64 -8.28
N GLU A 220 12.15 36.56 -8.55
CA GLU A 220 11.33 35.83 -7.56
C GLU A 220 12.15 35.19 -6.42
N ASP A 221 13.41 34.85 -6.69
CA ASP A 221 14.31 34.17 -5.76
C ASP A 221 15.34 35.11 -5.10
N GLY A 222 15.25 36.42 -5.34
CA GLY A 222 16.14 37.45 -4.75
C GLY A 222 16.99 38.24 -5.74
N GLY A 223 16.94 37.89 -7.03
CA GLY A 223 17.58 38.65 -8.12
C GLY A 223 19.08 38.83 -7.92
N SER A 224 19.56 40.06 -8.13
CA SER A 224 20.96 40.45 -7.94
C SER A 224 21.50 40.33 -6.51
N GLY A 225 20.64 40.08 -5.52
CA GLY A 225 21.03 39.89 -4.12
C GLY A 225 21.19 38.44 -3.69
N ALA A 226 21.00 37.48 -4.60
CA ALA A 226 21.12 36.06 -4.31
C ALA A 226 21.71 35.28 -5.49
N VAL A 227 22.26 34.12 -5.18
CA VAL A 227 22.82 33.19 -6.16
C VAL A 227 22.28 31.78 -5.92
N ILE A 228 21.94 31.09 -7.00
CA ILE A 228 21.58 29.68 -6.99
C ILE A 228 22.83 28.88 -7.34
N VAL A 229 23.15 27.88 -6.51
CA VAL A 229 24.37 27.08 -6.62
C VAL A 229 23.99 25.62 -6.77
N LEU A 230 24.54 24.98 -7.80
CA LEU A 230 24.45 23.56 -8.04
C LEU A 230 25.71 22.85 -7.52
N LEU A 231 25.50 21.89 -6.65
CA LEU A 231 26.53 21.08 -6.00
C LEU A 231 26.65 19.69 -6.63
N LYS A 232 27.83 19.10 -6.47
CA LYS A 232 28.12 17.71 -6.78
C LYS A 232 27.37 16.80 -5.81
N ALA A 233 26.72 15.77 -6.36
CA ALA A 233 26.18 14.65 -5.58
C ALA A 233 27.23 13.57 -5.36
#